data_AF-A0A0M3IZC0-F1
#
_entry.id   AF-A0A0M3IZC0-F1
#
_cell.length_a   1.000
_cell.length_b   1.000
_cell.length_c   1.000
_cell.angle_alpha   90.00
_cell.angle_beta   90.00
_cell.angle_gamma   90.00
#
_symmetry.space_group_name_H-M   'P 1'
#
loop_
_entity.id
_entity.type
_entity.pdbx_description
1 polymer ?
#
loop_
_entity_poly.entity_id
_entity_poly.type
_entity_poly.pdbx_seq_one_letter_code
_entity_poly.pdbx_strand_id
1 'polypeptide(L)'
;MSTETCGLLSMIEETKETVLKLSSLRENLDAAFVQTVNAPPQITNEPAQPVSMIKLPRIDLPTFWGDTANWFEFWAVFESAIHNQPLSEVQKLTSTSA
;
A
#
# COMPACT_ATOMS: atom_id res chain seq x y z
N MET A 1 32.18 35.03 -17.10
CA MET A 1 30.89 34.30 -17.13
C MET A 1 31.19 32.83 -17.43
N SER A 2 31.15 31.95 -16.42
CA SER A 2 31.23 30.49 -16.61
C SER A 2 30.90 29.77 -15.30
N THR A 3 29.63 29.77 -14.89
CA THR A 3 29.13 29.01 -13.73
C THR A 3 28.15 27.92 -14.13
N GLU A 4 27.62 27.99 -15.35
CA GLU A 4 26.62 27.04 -15.86
C GLU A 4 27.25 25.67 -16.19
N THR A 5 28.48 25.66 -16.69
CA THR A 5 29.19 24.42 -17.03
C THR A 5 29.53 23.57 -15.81
N CYS A 6 29.86 24.18 -14.68
CA CYS A 6 30.11 23.47 -13.42
C CYS A 6 28.83 22.80 -12.87
N GLY A 7 27.68 23.46 -12.99
CA GLY A 7 26.39 22.88 -12.59
C GLY A 7 26.01 21.67 -13.43
N LEU A 8 26.15 21.77 -14.75
CA LEU A 8 25.87 20.65 -15.66
C LEU A 8 26.79 19.45 -15.42
N LEU A 9 28.09 19.69 -15.20
CA LEU A 9 29.05 18.61 -14.91
C LEU A 9 28.74 17.91 -13.58
N SER A 10 28.34 18.66 -12.55
CA SER A 10 27.92 18.08 -11.26
C SER A 10 26.71 17.18 -11.42
N MET A 11 25.70 17.62 -12.18
CA MET A 11 24.50 16.80 -12.43
C MET A 11 24.82 15.53 -13.22
N ILE A 12 25.75 15.59 -14.17
CA ILE A 12 26.18 14.42 -14.93
C ILE A 12 26.87 13.40 -14.02
N GLU A 13 27.73 13.84 -13.11
CA GLU A 13 28.42 12.93 -12.20
C GLU A 13 27.44 12.31 -11.18
N GLU A 14 26.53 13.11 -10.64
CA GLU A 14 25.46 12.62 -9.76
C GLU A 14 24.54 11.61 -10.46
N THR A 15 24.20 11.87 -11.73
CA THR A 15 23.40 10.96 -12.54
C THR A 15 24.13 9.63 -12.74
N LYS A 16 25.43 9.65 -13.04
CA LYS A 16 26.24 8.43 -13.18
C LYS A 16 26.28 7.62 -11.89
N GLU A 17 26.51 8.27 -10.75
CA GLU A 17 26.53 7.59 -9.45
C GLU A 17 25.16 6.97 -9.12
N THR A 18 24.08 7.70 -9.40
CA THR A 18 22.71 7.22 -9.16
C THR A 18 22.40 6.00 -10.02
N VAL A 19 22.79 6.01 -11.29
CA VAL A 19 22.62 4.85 -12.19
C VAL A 19 23.37 3.62 -11.67
N LEU A 20 24.61 3.80 -11.19
CA LEU A 20 25.40 2.69 -10.61
C LEU A 20 24.73 2.13 -9.34
N LYS A 21 24.27 2.98 -8.43
CA LYS A 21 23.58 2.57 -7.20
C LYS A 21 22.30 1.79 -7.50
N LEU A 22 21.48 2.28 -8.44
CA LEU A 22 20.24 1.61 -8.84
C LEU A 22 20.51 0.26 -9.48
N SER A 23 21.54 0.17 -10.33
CA SER A 23 21.93 -1.08 -10.97
C SER A 23 22.35 -2.13 -9.93
N SER A 24 23.16 -1.73 -8.94
CA SER A 24 23.58 -2.62 -7.86
C SER A 24 22.41 -3.05 -6.96
N LEU A 25 21.48 -2.15 -6.65
CA LEU A 25 20.28 -2.49 -5.87
C LEU A 25 19.42 -3.50 -6.61
N ARG A 26 19.25 -3.34 -7.92
CA ARG A 26 18.50 -4.28 -8.76
C ARG A 26 19.12 -5.68 -8.72
N GLU A 27 20.44 -5.80 -8.92
CA GLU A 27 21.12 -7.10 -8.85
C GLU A 27 20.99 -7.76 -7.49
N ASN A 28 21.05 -6.97 -6.41
CA ASN A 28 20.85 -7.47 -5.06
C ASN A 28 19.43 -7.99 -4.84
N LEU A 29 18.41 -7.29 -5.34
CA LEU A 29 17.02 -7.72 -5.30
C LEU A 29 16.79 -8.99 -6.12
N ASP A 30 17.36 -9.07 -7.32
CA ASP A 30 17.28 -10.27 -8.17
C ASP A 30 17.93 -11.47 -7.46
N ALA A 31 19.10 -11.30 -6.85
CA ALA A 31 19.78 -12.34 -6.08
C ALA A 31 18.97 -12.77 -4.84
N ALA A 32 18.42 -11.81 -4.09
CA ALA A 32 17.57 -12.09 -2.94
C ALA A 32 16.30 -12.85 -3.36
N PHE A 33 15.67 -12.44 -4.46
CA PHE A 33 14.48 -13.09 -4.98
C PHE A 33 14.77 -14.54 -5.39
N VAL A 34 15.84 -14.79 -6.16
CA VAL A 34 16.30 -16.13 -6.54
C VAL A 34 16.53 -17.01 -5.29
N GLN A 35 17.07 -16.44 -4.22
CA GLN A 35 17.27 -17.17 -2.97
C GLN A 35 15.95 -17.48 -2.25
N THR A 36 14.96 -16.58 -2.30
CA THR A 36 13.62 -16.84 -1.72
C THR A 36 12.83 -17.92 -2.45
N VAL A 37 12.95 -18.01 -3.78
CA VAL A 37 12.17 -18.98 -4.59
C VAL A 37 12.84 -20.35 -4.68
N ASN A 38 14.17 -20.42 -4.52
CA ASN A 38 14.91 -21.69 -4.55
C ASN A 38 15.18 -22.27 -3.14
N ALA A 39 14.85 -21.53 -2.07
CA ALA A 39 14.91 -22.08 -0.73
C ALA A 39 13.86 -23.21 -0.56
N PRO A 40 14.25 -24.40 -0.08
CA PRO A 40 13.28 -25.42 0.32
C PRO A 40 12.30 -24.80 1.32
N PRO A 41 10.97 -25.02 1.18
CA PRO A 41 10.02 -24.50 2.13
C PRO A 41 10.40 -25.00 3.53
N GLN A 42 10.83 -24.08 4.40
CA GLN A 42 10.99 -24.36 5.82
C GLN A 42 9.57 -24.48 6.39
N ILE A 43 8.95 -25.64 6.20
CA ILE A 43 7.73 -26.01 6.90
C ILE A 43 8.17 -26.31 8.34
N THR A 44 8.38 -25.25 9.12
CA THR A 44 8.37 -25.41 10.57
C THR A 44 6.96 -25.90 10.90
N ASN A 45 6.86 -27.13 11.41
CA ASN A 45 5.65 -27.71 11.98
C ASN A 45 5.25 -26.97 13.26
N GLU A 46 5.12 -25.65 13.19
CA GLU A 46 4.49 -24.85 14.22
C GLU A 46 2.98 -25.04 14.04
N PRO A 47 2.22 -25.38 15.10
CA PRO A 47 0.77 -25.42 15.01
C PRO A 47 0.33 -24.07 14.46
N ALA A 48 -0.31 -24.07 13.28
CA ALA A 48 -0.89 -22.88 12.70
C ALA A 48 -1.71 -22.20 13.80
N GLN A 49 -1.20 -21.08 14.33
CA GLN A 49 -1.95 -20.30 15.29
C GLN A 49 -3.29 -20.02 14.62
N PRO A 50 -4.43 -20.29 15.29
CA PRO A 50 -5.72 -20.02 14.70
C PRO A 50 -5.69 -18.56 14.29
N VAL A 51 -5.74 -18.31 12.98
CA VAL A 51 -5.84 -16.97 12.41
C VAL A 51 -6.95 -16.34 13.20
N SER A 52 -6.61 -15.42 14.12
CA SER A 52 -7.58 -14.85 15.03
C SER A 52 -8.67 -14.34 14.12
N MET A 53 -9.85 -14.95 14.19
CA MET A 53 -10.97 -14.59 13.33
C MET A 53 -11.25 -13.14 13.69
N ILE A 54 -10.66 -12.21 12.92
CA ILE A 54 -10.78 -10.78 13.17
C ILE A 54 -12.26 -10.52 12.96
N LYS A 55 -13.00 -10.44 14.07
CA LYS A 55 -14.41 -10.09 14.05
C LYS A 55 -14.43 -8.61 13.73
N LEU A 56 -14.47 -8.31 12.44
CA LEU A 56 -14.64 -6.95 11.96
C LEU A 56 -15.97 -6.42 12.53
N PRO A 57 -15.99 -5.18 13.03
CA PRO A 57 -17.25 -4.51 13.30
C PRO A 57 -18.05 -4.52 11.99
N ARG A 58 -19.23 -5.15 12.00
CA ARG A 58 -20.17 -4.98 10.90
C ARG A 58 -20.78 -3.60 11.03
N ILE A 59 -20.56 -2.78 10.02
CA ILE A 59 -21.18 -1.46 9.91
C ILE A 59 -22.34 -1.63 8.95
N ASP A 60 -23.56 -1.64 9.50
CA ASP A 60 -24.77 -1.72 8.68
C ASP A 60 -25.01 -0.35 8.04
N LEU A 61 -24.71 -0.24 6.75
CA LEU A 61 -24.98 0.94 5.95
C LEU A 61 -26.24 0.76 5.11
N PRO A 62 -27.05 1.82 4.91
CA PRO A 62 -28.13 1.78 3.94
C PRO A 62 -27.56 1.61 2.52
N THR A 63 -28.17 0.76 1.70
CA THR A 63 -27.79 0.61 0.29
C THR A 63 -28.15 1.86 -0.50
N PHE A 64 -27.16 2.46 -1.18
CA PHE A 64 -27.39 3.57 -2.09
C PHE A 64 -27.75 3.06 -3.49
N TRP A 65 -28.97 3.33 -3.93
CA TRP A 65 -29.48 2.85 -5.23
C TRP A 65 -29.18 3.79 -6.41
N GLY A 66 -28.37 4.83 -6.20
CA GLY A 66 -28.02 5.80 -7.25
C GLY A 66 -29.03 6.95 -7.44
N ASP A 67 -30.01 7.08 -6.57
CA ASP A 67 -30.95 8.21 -6.59
C ASP A 67 -30.29 9.48 -6.01
N THR A 68 -30.14 10.51 -6.85
CA THR A 68 -29.50 11.78 -6.48
C THR A 68 -30.26 12.52 -5.39
N ALA A 69 -31.57 12.32 -5.25
CA ALA A 69 -32.36 12.93 -4.19
C ALA A 69 -31.94 12.41 -2.79
N ASN A 70 -31.53 11.15 -2.71
CA ASN A 70 -31.17 10.48 -1.46
C ASN A 70 -29.66 10.53 -1.19
N TRP A 71 -28.86 11.13 -2.08
CA TRP A 71 -27.40 11.20 -1.95
C TRP A 71 -26.98 11.91 -0.67
N PHE A 72 -27.59 13.05 -0.34
CA PHE A 72 -27.22 13.83 0.84
C PHE A 72 -27.49 13.07 2.15
N GLU A 73 -28.62 12.36 2.22
CA GLU A 73 -28.99 11.55 3.38
C GLU A 73 -28.07 10.34 3.52
N PHE A 74 -27.81 9.63 2.42
CA PHE A 74 -26.85 8.53 2.39
C PHE A 74 -25.45 8.98 2.80
N TRP A 75 -24.97 10.11 2.27
CA TRP A 75 -23.64 10.64 2.58
C TRP A 75 -23.48 11.00 4.05
N ALA A 76 -24.49 11.62 4.67
CA ALA A 76 -24.45 11.95 6.10
C ALA A 76 -24.31 10.69 6.99
N VAL A 77 -25.00 9.60 6.62
CA VAL A 77 -24.87 8.30 7.31
C VAL A 77 -23.49 7.70 7.06
N PHE A 78 -23.01 7.72 5.82
CA PHE A 78 -21.69 7.21 5.47
C PHE A 78 -20.55 7.95 6.19
N GLU A 79 -20.60 9.28 6.22
CA GLU A 79 -19.58 10.14 6.82
C GLU A 79 -19.47 9.92 8.34
N SER A 80 -20.61 9.81 9.03
CA SER A 80 -20.64 9.55 10.47
C SER A 80 -20.25 8.11 10.85
N ALA A 81 -20.61 7.13 10.02
CA ALA A 81 -20.40 5.71 10.29
C ALA A 81 -19.00 5.20 9.87
N ILE A 82 -18.36 5.81 8.87
CA ILE A 82 -17.06 5.35 8.34
C ILE A 82 -15.99 6.44 8.43
N HIS A 83 -16.26 7.66 7.94
CA HIS A 83 -15.22 8.66 7.77
C HIS A 83 -14.73 9.21 9.12
N ASN A 84 -15.66 9.56 10.01
CA ASN A 84 -15.40 10.14 11.32
C ASN A 84 -15.06 9.11 12.42
N GLN A 85 -15.16 7.81 12.12
CA GLN A 85 -14.81 6.77 13.07
C GLN A 85 -13.29 6.53 13.10
N PRO A 86 -12.71 6.16 14.25
CA PRO A 86 -11.30 5.82 14.40
C PRO A 86 -11.00 4.41 13.84
N LEU A 87 -11.40 4.15 12.60
CA LEU A 87 -11.18 2.91 11.86
C LEU A 87 -9.85 2.97 11.11
N SER A 88 -9.16 1.84 11.00
CA SER A 88 -8.00 1.72 10.11
C SER A 88 -8.42 1.78 8.64
N GLU A 89 -7.49 2.13 7.74
CA GLU A 89 -7.79 2.21 6.31
C GLU A 89 -8.32 0.89 5.73
N VAL A 90 -7.79 -0.24 6.21
CA VAL A 90 -8.25 -1.58 5.82
C VAL A 90 -9.70 -1.80 6.25
N GLN A 91 -10.08 -1.38 7.47
CA GLN A 91 -11.45 -1.50 7.94
C GLN A 91 -12.40 -0.63 7.11
N LYS A 92 -12.01 0.61 6.78
CA LYS A 92 -12.80 1.50 5.92
C LYS A 92 -13.04 0.89 4.54
N LEU A 93 -12.01 0.31 3.92
CA LEU A 93 -12.11 -0.33 2.60
C LEU A 93 -13.05 -1.55 2.61
N THR A 94 -12.99 -2.36 3.67
CA THR A 94 -13.88 -3.53 3.77
C THR A 94 -15.34 -3.17 4.03
N SER A 95 -15.64 -1.97 4.53
CA SER A 95 -17.01 -1.52 4.78
C SER A 95 -17.74 -1.00 3.53
N THR A 96 -17.05 -0.75 2.42
CA THR A 96 -17.65 -0.24 1.18
C THR A 96 -17.89 -1.29 0.10
N SER A 97 -17.51 -2.55 0.37
CA SER A 97 -17.68 -3.67 -0.58
C SER A 97 -18.98 -4.41 -0.27
N ALA A 98 -20.07 -4.03 -0.93
CA ALA A 98 -21.34 -4.77 -0.96
C ALA A 98 -21.68 -5.16 -2.39
#